data_AF-A0A3B3DYA2-F1
#
_entry.id   AF-A0A3B3DYA2-F1
#
_cell.length_a   1.000
_cell.length_b   1.000
_cell.length_c   1.000
_cell.angle_alpha   90.00
_cell.angle_beta   90.00
_cell.angle_gamma   90.00
#
_symmetry.space_group_name_H-M   'P 1'
#
loop_
_entity.id
_entity.type
_entity.pdbx_description
1 polymer ?
#
loop_
_entity_poly.entity_id
_entity_poly.type
_entity_poly.pdbx_seq_one_letter_code
_entity_poly.pdbx_strand_id
1 'polypeptide(L)' 'MSDIYESAANSLGLFSSPCLTKVELRLTCKGISDRDALSKPDPCVVLNMQSHGQWMEVGQN' A
#
# COMPACT_ATOMS: atom_id res chain seq x y z
N MET A 1 13.93 0.75 -32.07
CA MET A 1 13.04 -0.43 -32.21
C MET A 1 12.48 -0.90 -30.86
N SER A 2 13.09 -0.51 -29.73
CA SER A 2 12.63 -0.74 -28.36
C SER A 2 11.42 0.12 -27.96
N ASP A 3 11.33 1.35 -28.46
CA ASP A 3 10.39 2.37 -27.93
C ASP A 3 8.91 2.06 -28.23
N ILE A 4 8.64 1.29 -29.29
CA ILE A 4 7.29 0.94 -29.72
C ILE A 4 6.70 -0.18 -28.86
N TYR A 5 7.52 -1.18 -28.49
CA TYR A 5 7.08 -2.25 -27.61
C TYR A 5 6.90 -1.75 -26.18
N GLU A 6 7.76 -0.83 -25.72
CA GLU A 6 7.66 -0.19 -24.40
C GLU A 6 6.48 0.80 -24.28
N SER A 7 6.07 1.42 -25.39
CA SER A 7 4.85 2.24 -25.43
C SER A 7 3.57 1.39 -25.41
N ALA A 8 3.55 0.26 -26.14
CA ALA A 8 2.40 -0.66 -26.17
C ALA A 8 2.21 -1.42 -24.83
N ALA A 9 3.32 -1.74 -24.20
CA ALA A 9 3.44 -2.25 -22.84
C ALA A 9 2.73 -1.38 -21.79
N ASN A 10 3.00 -0.07 -21.83
CA ASN A 10 2.43 0.91 -20.90
C ASN A 10 0.94 1.16 -21.15
N SER A 11 0.49 1.10 -22.41
CA SER A 11 -0.93 1.27 -22.74
C SER A 11 -1.79 0.04 -22.41
N LEU A 12 -1.19 -1.15 -22.33
CA LEU A 12 -1.86 -2.40 -21.97
C LEU A 12 -1.84 -2.69 -20.46
N GLY A 13 -1.25 -1.81 -19.63
CA GLY A 13 -1.15 -2.01 -18.18
C GLY A 13 -0.31 -3.24 -17.79
N LEU A 14 0.47 -3.78 -18.72
CA LEU A 14 1.18 -5.05 -18.56
C LEU A 14 2.50 -4.92 -17.78
N PHE A 15 2.93 -3.69 -17.52
CA PHE A 15 4.18 -3.40 -16.83
C PHE A 15 3.84 -2.63 -15.56
N SER A 16 3.89 -3.33 -14.42
CA SER A 16 4.30 -2.65 -13.20
C SER A 16 5.66 -2.02 -13.51
N SER A 17 5.80 -0.70 -13.39
CA SER A 17 7.10 -0.03 -13.51
C SER A 17 8.16 -0.85 -12.78
N PRO A 18 9.36 -1.06 -13.36
CA PRO A 18 10.38 -1.89 -12.75
C PRO A 18 10.61 -1.44 -11.31
N CYS A 19 10.63 -2.38 -10.36
CA CYS A 19 10.84 -2.07 -8.95
C CYS A 19 12.24 -1.46 -8.79
N LEU A 20 12.30 -0.14 -8.60
CA LEU A 20 13.56 0.60 -8.49
C LEU A 20 14.21 0.40 -7.13
N THR A 21 13.40 0.49 -6.06
CA THR A 21 13.85 0.39 -4.67
C THR A 21 12.75 -0.22 -3.83
N LYS A 22 13.11 -1.10 -2.88
CA LYS A 22 12.20 -1.64 -1.88
C LYS A 22 12.55 -1.09 -0.49
N VAL A 23 11.54 -0.75 0.28
CA VAL A 23 11.68 -0.28 1.67
C VAL A 23 10.89 -1.17 2.61
N GLU A 24 11.31 -1.22 3.87
CA GLU A 24 10.57 -1.83 4.96
C GLU A 24 9.93 -0.72 5.80
N LEU A 25 8.63 -0.87 6.10
CA LEU A 25 7.91 0.03 7.00
C LEU A 25 7.67 -0.69 8.32
N ARG A 26 8.06 -0.07 9.43
CA ARG A 26 7.84 -0.59 10.79
C ARG A 26 6.92 0.37 11.54
N LEU A 27 5.77 -0.14 11.99
CA LEU A 27 4.73 0.67 12.62
C LEU A 27 4.60 0.26 14.09
N THR A 28 4.39 1.25 14.97
CA THR A 28 4.16 1.03 16.40
C THR A 28 3.19 2.09 16.90
N CYS A 29 2.16 1.65 17.62
CA CYS A 29 1.15 2.52 18.19
C CYS A 29 1.27 2.52 19.71
N LYS A 30 1.11 3.68 20.36
CA LYS A 30 1.11 3.84 21.81
C LYS A 30 -0.12 4.65 22.22
N GLY A 31 -0.70 4.31 23.37
CA GLY A 31 -1.86 5.04 23.91
C GLY A 31 -3.12 4.92 23.05
N ILE A 32 -3.37 3.75 22.47
CA ILE A 32 -4.61 3.50 21.74
C ILE A 32 -5.76 3.51 22.75
N SER A 33 -6.78 4.31 22.47
CA SER A 33 -7.97 4.38 23.31
C SER A 33 -8.72 3.06 23.31
N ASP A 34 -9.17 2.64 24.49
CA ASP A 34 -10.05 1.50 24.62
C ASP A 34 -11.38 1.77 23.92
N ARG A 35 -11.95 0.72 23.28
CA ARG A 35 -13.27 0.81 22.65
C ARG A 35 -14.38 0.91 23.69
N ASP A 36 -14.18 0.25 24.82
CA ASP A 36 -15.03 0.29 26.00
C ASP A 36 -14.20 0.01 27.26
N ALA A 37 -14.75 0.31 28.44
CA ALA A 37 -14.01 0.25 29.71
C ALA A 37 -13.58 -1.17 30.15
N LEU A 38 -14.02 -2.22 29.45
CA LEU A 38 -13.80 -3.62 29.84
C LEU A 38 -13.01 -4.43 28.80
N SER A 39 -12.76 -3.88 27.60
CA SER A 39 -11.98 -4.52 26.56
C SER A 39 -10.61 -3.87 26.42
N LYS A 40 -9.59 -4.71 26.29
CA LYS A 40 -8.28 -4.24 25.82
C LYS A 40 -8.40 -3.90 24.33
N PRO A 41 -7.70 -2.87 23.83
CA PRO A 41 -7.67 -2.57 22.40
C PRO A 41 -7.07 -3.74 21.62
N ASP A 42 -7.68 -4.07 20.48
CA ASP A 42 -7.14 -5.01 19.49
C ASP A 42 -6.75 -4.21 18.23
N PRO A 43 -5.52 -3.63 18.19
CA PRO A 43 -5.15 -2.71 17.14
C PRO A 43 -4.82 -3.42 15.84
N CYS A 44 -5.44 -2.95 14.76
CA CYS A 44 -5.15 -3.37 13.40
C CYS A 44 -4.61 -2.17 12.61
N VAL A 45 -3.57 -2.40 11.79
CA VAL A 45 -2.97 -1.37 10.95
C VAL A 45 -3.13 -1.78 9.49
N VAL A 46 -3.79 -0.91 8.71
CA VAL A 46 -4.01 -1.09 7.27
C VAL A 46 -3.24 -0.02 6.50
N LEU A 47 -2.41 -0.44 5.57
CA LEU A 47 -1.68 0.44 4.66
C LEU A 47 -2.44 0.53 3.34
N ASN A 48 -2.84 1.74 2.98
CA ASN A 48 -3.50 2.02 1.71
C ASN A 48 -2.62 2.91 0.83
N MET A 49 -2.63 2.64 -0.47
CA MET A 49 -2.01 3.49 -1.49
C MET A 49 -3.10 4.27 -2.23
N GLN A 50 -2.92 5.58 -2.34
CA GLN A 50 -3.79 6.43 -3.14
C GLN A 50 -3.24 6.58 -4.55
N SER A 51 -4.05 6.27 -5.56
CA SER A 51 -3.70 6.45 -6.97
C SER A 51 -4.95 6.84 -7.74
N HIS A 52 -4.85 7.87 -8.59
CA HIS A 52 -5.96 8.36 -9.42
C HIS A 52 -7.28 8.62 -8.64
N GLY A 53 -7.18 9.09 -7.39
CA GLY A 53 -8.34 9.34 -6.53
C GLY A 53 -8.97 8.09 -5.90
N GLN A 54 -8.42 6.90 -6.15
CA GLN A 54 -8.84 5.64 -5.55
C GLN A 54 -7.86 5.21 -4.46
N TRP A 55 -8.38 4.58 -3.41
CA TRP A 55 -7.59 3.97 -2.34
C TRP A 55 -7.58 2.46 -2.54
N MET A 56 -6.39 1.86 -2.45
CA MET A 56 -6.20 0.41 -2.52
C MET A 56 -5.36 -0.07 -1.35
N GLU A 57 -5.79 -1.15 -0.71
CA GLU A 57 -5.02 -1.78 0.34
C GLU A 57 -3.77 -2.43 -0.24
N VAL A 58 -2.62 -2.17 0.38
CA VAL A 58 -1.31 -2.70 -0.04
C VAL A 58 -0.62 -3.49 1.07
N GLY A 59 -1.20 -3.51 2.27
CA GLY A 59 -0.72 -4.32 3.38
C GLY A 59 -1.54 -4.16 4.65
N GLN A 60 -1.46 -5.18 5.51
CA GLN A 60 -2.03 -5.19 6.85
C GLN A 60 -1.07 -5.94 7.79
N ASN A 61 -1.06 -5.60 9.07
CA ASN A 61 -0.30 -6.29 10.11
C ASN A 61 -1.19 -6.66 11.29
#